data_AF-A0A5K1E5Y3-F1
#
_entry.id   AF-A0A5K1E5Y3-F1
#
_cell.length_a   1.000
_cell.length_b   1.000
_cell.length_c   1.000
_cell.angle_alpha   90.00
_cell.angle_beta   90.00
_cell.angle_gamma   90.00
#
_symmetry.space_group_name_H-M   'P 1'
#
loop_
_entity.id
_entity.type
_entity.pdbx_description
1 polymer ?
#
loop_
_entity_poly.entity_id
_entity_poly.type
_entity_poly.pdbx_seq_one_letter_code
_entity_poly.pdbx_strand_id
1 'polypeptide(L)'
;VHTSSFMEAERLKEAVDPSIRYSCSYASIRTVVDITLKCLSEDPALRPSVEDVIWHLQYSAQVQDGSTTNSHVDDYPDLHI
;
A
#
# COMPACT_ATOMS: atom_id res chain seq x y z
N VAL A 1 -19.45 10.48 13.06
CA VAL A 1 -18.63 10.74 11.86
C VAL A 1 -18.63 9.50 10.98
N HIS A 2 -19.46 9.48 9.93
CA HIS A 2 -19.52 8.34 9.00
C HIS A 2 -18.36 8.44 8.01
N THR A 3 -17.16 8.03 8.41
CA THR A 3 -16.08 7.66 7.48
C THR A 3 -16.37 6.27 6.91
N SER A 4 -17.54 6.11 6.26
CA SER A 4 -17.97 4.85 5.64
C SER A 4 -17.91 4.92 4.11
N SER A 5 -17.23 5.92 3.54
CA SER A 5 -16.70 5.79 2.18
C SER A 5 -15.31 5.16 2.33
N PHE A 6 -15.37 3.84 2.53
CA PHE A 6 -14.40 2.87 2.07
C PHE A 6 -13.67 3.48 0.86
N MET A 7 -12.37 3.73 0.98
CA MET A 7 -11.56 4.12 -0.17
C MET A 7 -11.68 2.98 -1.19
N GLU A 8 -12.54 3.19 -2.19
CA GLU A 8 -12.67 2.28 -3.31
C GLU A 8 -11.29 2.07 -3.92
N ALA A 9 -11.03 0.85 -4.38
CA ALA A 9 -9.69 0.46 -4.83
C ALA A 9 -9.13 1.40 -5.91
N GLU A 10 -10.02 1.97 -6.74
CA GLU A 10 -9.67 2.97 -7.74
C GLU A 10 -9.25 4.30 -7.12
N ARG A 11 -10.04 4.86 -6.21
CA ARG A 11 -9.71 6.13 -5.51
C ARG A 11 -8.41 6.02 -4.72
N LEU A 12 -8.13 4.84 -4.16
CA LEU A 12 -6.88 4.58 -3.46
C LEU A 12 -5.69 4.57 -4.43
N LYS A 13 -5.84 3.91 -5.59
CA LYS A 13 -4.80 3.91 -6.64
C LYS A 13 -4.57 5.30 -7.25
N GLU A 14 -5.63 6.10 -7.36
CA GLU A 14 -5.54 7.49 -7.83
C GLU A 14 -4.75 8.37 -6.88
N ALA A 15 -4.87 8.14 -5.56
CA ALA A 15 -4.13 8.86 -4.53
C ALA A 15 -2.65 8.47 -4.46
N VAL A 16 -2.26 7.33 -5.04
CA VAL A 16 -0.86 6.89 -5.10
C VAL A 16 -0.12 7.63 -6.20
N ASP A 17 1.14 7.99 -5.88
CA ASP A 17 2.07 8.61 -6.82
C ASP A 17 2.12 7.82 -8.15
N PRO A 18 1.95 8.49 -9.31
CA PRO A 18 1.91 7.82 -10.60
C PRO A 18 3.13 6.93 -10.89
N SER A 19 4.31 7.26 -10.33
CA SER A 19 5.55 6.49 -10.54
C SER A 19 5.52 5.11 -9.91
N ILE A 20 4.72 4.89 -8.86
CA ILE A 20 4.64 3.62 -8.13
C ILE A 20 3.26 2.94 -8.21
N ARG A 21 2.28 3.61 -8.82
CA ARG A 21 0.88 3.13 -8.93
C ARG A 21 0.75 1.73 -9.51
N TYR A 22 1.61 1.37 -10.45
CA TYR A 22 1.57 0.07 -11.14
C TYR A 22 2.55 -0.95 -10.55
N SER A 23 3.49 -0.52 -9.71
CA SER A 23 4.42 -1.42 -9.03
C SER A 23 3.90 -1.90 -7.69
N CYS A 24 2.94 -1.20 -7.08
CA CYS A 24 2.43 -1.53 -5.75
C CYS A 24 1.13 -2.36 -5.79
N SER A 25 1.04 -3.39 -4.93
CA SER A 25 -0.17 -4.18 -4.76
C SER A 25 -1.23 -3.38 -4.02
N TYR A 26 -2.49 -3.58 -4.39
CA TYR A 26 -3.61 -2.90 -3.74
C TYR A 26 -3.64 -3.14 -2.23
N ALA A 27 -3.35 -4.37 -1.80
CA ALA A 27 -3.32 -4.73 -0.39
C ALA A 27 -2.22 -3.99 0.38
N SER A 28 -1.02 -3.83 -0.22
CA SER A 28 0.06 -3.04 0.38
C SER A 28 -0.33 -1.57 0.53
N ILE A 29 -0.87 -0.97 -0.54
CA ILE A 29 -1.34 0.42 -0.53
C ILE A 29 -2.41 0.63 0.55
N ARG A 30 -3.40 -0.28 0.64
CA ARG A 30 -4.47 -0.19 1.63
C ARG A 30 -3.93 -0.17 3.04
N THR A 31 -3.01 -1.08 3.36
CA THR A 31 -2.38 -1.12 4.69
C THR A 31 -1.68 0.20 5.02
N VAL A 32 -0.90 0.75 4.08
CA VAL A 32 -0.14 2.00 4.29
C VAL A 32 -1.08 3.19 4.49
N VAL A 33 -2.15 3.30 3.71
CA VAL A 33 -3.10 4.39 3.87
C VAL A 33 -3.89 4.24 5.17
N ASP A 34 -4.32 3.04 5.53
CA ASP A 34 -5.03 2.77 6.78
C ASP A 34 -4.19 3.17 8.01
N ILE A 35 -2.90 2.80 8.06
CA ILE A 35 -2.03 3.20 9.18
C ILE A 35 -1.74 4.71 9.17
N THR A 36 -1.61 5.31 7.99
CA THR A 36 -1.43 6.78 7.84
C THR A 36 -2.64 7.54 8.38
N LEU A 37 -3.86 7.10 8.07
CA LEU A 37 -5.08 7.72 8.59
C LEU A 37 -5.17 7.60 10.11
N LYS A 38 -4.78 6.45 10.70
CA LYS A 38 -4.73 6.30 12.16
C LYS A 38 -3.71 7.23 12.81
N CYS A 39 -2.53 7.39 12.21
CA CYS A 39 -1.52 8.34 12.68
C CYS A 39 -2.01 9.80 12.67
N LEU A 40 -2.84 10.15 11.68
CA LEU A 40 -3.41 11.48 11.50
C LEU A 40 -4.73 11.70 12.26
N SER A 41 -5.16 10.75 13.08
CA SER A 41 -6.38 10.88 13.88
C SER A 41 -6.34 12.14 14.74
N GLU A 42 -7.44 12.89 14.75
CA GLU A 42 -7.64 14.05 15.65
C GLU A 42 -7.70 13.59 17.10
N ASP A 43 -8.26 12.40 17.36
CA ASP A 43 -8.24 11.75 18.67
C ASP A 43 -6.86 11.10 18.90
N PRO A 44 -6.06 11.59 19.87
CA PRO A 44 -4.75 11.03 20.17
C PRO A 44 -4.80 9.58 20.68
N ALA A 45 -5.92 9.15 21.28
CA ALA A 45 -6.06 7.79 21.81
C ALA A 45 -6.18 6.74 20.70
N LEU A 46 -6.57 7.14 19.49
CA LEU A 46 -6.63 6.28 18.31
C LEU A 46 -5.30 6.24 17.53
N ARG A 47 -4.33 7.09 17.90
CA ARG A 47 -3.02 7.10 17.24
C ARG A 47 -2.24 5.85 17.67
N PRO A 48 -1.67 5.10 16.71
CA PRO A 48 -0.91 3.90 17.00
C PRO A 48 0.39 4.22 17.73
N SER A 49 0.95 3.22 18.42
CA SER A 49 2.32 3.31 18.89
C SER A 49 3.30 3.28 17.70
N VAL A 50 4.52 3.76 17.88
CA VAL A 50 5.53 3.68 16.82
C VAL A 50 5.85 2.23 16.45
N GLU A 51 5.76 1.30 17.40
CA GLU A 51 5.95 -0.13 17.18
C GLU A 51 4.85 -0.69 16.25
N ASP A 52 3.59 -0.33 16.50
CA ASP A 52 2.47 -0.70 15.62
C ASP A 52 2.66 -0.13 14.21
N VAL A 53 3.12 1.11 14.08
CA VAL A 53 3.38 1.73 12.78
C VAL A 53 4.43 0.93 12.02
N ILE A 54 5.57 0.64 12.65
CA ILE A 54 6.65 -0.13 12.04
C ILE A 54 6.13 -1.51 11.61
N TRP A 55 5.36 -2.18 12.47
CA TRP A 55 4.78 -3.49 12.16
C TRP A 55 3.88 -3.45 10.92
N HIS A 56 2.98 -2.47 10.80
CA HIS A 56 2.12 -2.35 9.63
C HIS A 56 2.89 -2.04 8.34
N LEU A 57 3.98 -1.26 8.43
CA LEU A 57 4.85 -0.98 7.29
C LEU A 57 5.68 -2.21 6.87
N GLN A 58 6.17 -2.99 7.82
CA GLN A 58 6.83 -4.27 7.53
C GLN A 58 5.87 -5.26 6.89
N TYR A 59 4.65 -5.34 7.40
CA TYR A 59 3.59 -6.16 6.81
C TYR A 59 3.24 -5.71 5.39
N SER A 60 3.12 -4.40 5.13
CA SER A 60 2.82 -3.89 3.79
C SER A 60 3.95 -4.18 2.80
N ALA A 61 5.21 -4.13 3.23
CA ALA A 61 6.38 -4.52 2.44
C ALA A 61 6.37 -6.03 2.14
N GLN A 62 6.08 -6.87 3.13
CA GLN A 62 5.99 -8.32 2.93
C GLN A 62 4.87 -8.69 1.93
N VAL A 63 3.70 -8.06 2.04
CA VAL A 63 2.57 -8.26 1.11
C VAL A 63 2.93 -7.79 -0.30
N GLN A 64 3.75 -6.75 -0.43
CA GLN A 64 4.25 -6.27 -1.70
C GLN A 64 5.19 -7.30 -2.35
N ASP A 65 6.18 -7.79 -1.60
CA ASP A 65 7.16 -8.77 -2.10
C ASP A 65 6.48 -10.07 -2.54
N GLY A 66 5.52 -10.56 -1.74
CA GLY A 66 4.72 -11.74 -2.09
C GLY A 66 3.77 -11.55 -3.28
N SER A 67 3.48 -10.30 -3.67
CA SER A 67 2.69 -9.98 -4.86
C SER A 67 3.56 -9.87 -6.12
N THR A 68 4.83 -9.48 -5.98
CA THR A 68 5.78 -9.34 -7.11
C THR A 68 6.39 -10.67 -7.56
N THR A 69 6.32 -11.71 -6.75
CA THR A 69 6.81 -13.06 -7.11
C THR A 69 5.93 -13.78 -8.13
N ASN A 70 4.81 -13.19 -8.55
CA ASN A 70 3.94 -13.75 -9.59
C ASN A 70 4.03 -13.00 -10.95
N SER A 71 5.07 -12.17 -11.14
CA SER A 71 5.33 -11.44 -12.39
C SER A 71 6.76 -11.59 -12.90
N HIS A 72 7.39 -12.76 -12.67
CA HIS A 72 8.71 -13.04 -13.24
C HIS A 72 8.86 -14.48 -13.72
N VAL A 73 8.03 -14.88 -14.69
CA VAL A 73 8.38 -15.90 -15.70
C VAL A 73 7.63 -15.49 -16.98
N ASP A 74 8.37 -15.30 -18.08
CA ASP A 74 7.95 -14.89 -19.43
C ASP A 74 7.62 -13.38 -19.54
N ASP A 75 8.40 -12.48 -20.14
CA ASP A 75 8.99 -12.48 -21.48
C ASP A 75 10.00 -11.31 -21.57
N TYR A 76 11.28 -11.61 -21.73
CA TYR A 76 12.26 -10.65 -22.27
C TYR A 76 13.22 -11.41 -23.21
N PRO A 77 12.84 -11.65 -24.46
CA PRO A 77 13.78 -11.97 -25.51
C PRO A 77 14.14 -10.70 -26.28
N ASP A 78 15.43 -10.55 -26.52
CA ASP A 78 16.07 -9.64 -27.47
C ASP A 78 16.23 -8.16 -27.12
N LEU A 79 17.35 -7.92 -26.44
CA LEU A 79 18.28 -6.87 -26.84
C LEU A 79 19.05 -7.31 -28.10
N HIS A 80 18.65 -6.86 -29.30
CA HIS A 80 19.53 -6.82 -30.48
C HIS A 80 19.03 -5.80 -31.55
N ILE A 81 19.79 -4.70 -31.68
CA ILE A 81 19.81 -3.62 -32.72
C ILE A 81 18.58 -2.71 -32.86
#